data_AF-A0A426X5T0-F1
#
_entry.id   AF-A0A426X5T0-F1
#
_cell.length_a   1.000
_cell.length_b   1.000
_cell.length_c   1.000
_cell.angle_alpha   90.00
_cell.angle_beta   90.00
_cell.angle_gamma   90.00
#
_symmetry.space_group_name_H-M   'P 1'
#
loop_
_entity.id
_entity.type
_entity.pdbx_description
1 polymer ?
#
loop_
_entity_poly.entity_id
_entity_poly.type
_entity_poly.pdbx_seq_one_letter_code
_entity_poly.pdbx_strand_id
1 'polypeptide(L)'
;MAEFHISSNHRWAVSSSQSFISKPNGSNFIVNTDEPMPKLYRTARISTRSLRYYVVGLQNGTYKVELLFAEIVMDDTPSWTGLGRRIFNIYIQNQLVERDFNTIAEAKGSKKPYNKTYKIIVANNILDIHLLWSGRGTCCIPAKGTYGPLVSAINVTPEDHFTPSPTSSSHNERRAGIIVGIAAGCAAAVIILSSIVYLHLIWTVFKYIQILQSKVDMLPLCCS
;
A
#
# COMPACT_ATOMS: atom_id res chain seq x y z
N MET A 1 -19.42 -3.53 -7.65
CA MET A 1 -19.55 -3.08 -6.25
C MET A 1 -18.24 -3.36 -5.53
N ALA A 2 -17.78 -2.44 -4.69
CA ALA A 2 -16.62 -2.65 -3.82
C ALA A 2 -17.09 -2.55 -2.36
N GLU A 3 -16.61 -3.46 -1.52
CA GLU A 3 -16.83 -3.45 -0.07
C GLU A 3 -15.49 -3.32 0.64
N PHE A 4 -15.53 -2.69 1.82
CA PHE A 4 -14.38 -2.54 2.69
C PHE A 4 -14.79 -2.80 4.13
N HIS A 5 -13.99 -3.58 4.85
CA HIS A 5 -14.23 -3.97 6.22
C HIS A 5 -12.94 -3.87 7.04
N ILE A 6 -12.98 -3.19 8.18
CA ILE A 6 -11.88 -3.12 9.15
C ILE A 6 -12.26 -3.99 10.36
N SER A 7 -11.31 -4.77 10.87
CA SER A 7 -11.49 -5.54 12.11
C SER A 7 -11.60 -4.62 13.33
N SER A 8 -12.30 -5.07 14.39
CA SER A 8 -12.49 -4.29 15.62
C SER A 8 -11.18 -3.83 16.28
N ASN A 9 -10.12 -4.63 16.19
CA ASN A 9 -8.79 -4.29 16.68
C ASN A 9 -7.95 -3.42 15.72
N HIS A 10 -8.53 -3.00 14.59
CA HIS A 10 -7.90 -2.18 13.54
C HIS A 10 -6.59 -2.75 12.98
N ARG A 11 -6.32 -4.05 13.17
CA ARG A 11 -5.12 -4.72 12.65
C ARG A 11 -5.29 -5.25 11.24
N TRP A 12 -6.53 -5.56 10.85
CA TRP A 12 -6.86 -6.10 9.54
C TRP A 12 -7.84 -5.19 8.82
N ALA A 13 -7.53 -4.89 7.57
CA ALA A 13 -8.47 -4.26 6.65
C ALA A 13 -8.61 -5.15 5.42
N VAL A 14 -9.85 -5.32 4.95
CA VAL A 14 -10.16 -6.19 3.80
C VAL A 14 -10.99 -5.40 2.81
N SER A 15 -10.56 -5.42 1.56
CA SER A 15 -11.30 -4.87 0.44
C SER A 15 -11.65 -5.96 -0.56
N SER A 16 -12.90 -5.98 -1.00
CA SER A 16 -13.39 -6.92 -1.99
C SER A 16 -14.07 -6.17 -3.13
N SER A 17 -13.86 -6.61 -4.38
CA SER A 17 -14.56 -6.03 -5.53
C SER A 17 -15.25 -7.10 -6.38
N GLN A 18 -16.55 -6.91 -6.59
CA GLN A 18 -17.39 -7.77 -7.40
C GLN A 18 -17.88 -7.07 -8.68
N SER A 19 -18.06 -7.86 -9.73
CA SER A 19 -18.74 -7.45 -10.95
C SER A 19 -20.25 -7.39 -10.70
N PHE A 20 -20.87 -6.29 -11.09
CA PHE A 20 -22.31 -6.03 -10.89
C PHE A 20 -23.23 -7.04 -11.60
N ILE A 21 -22.74 -7.68 -12.68
CA ILE A 21 -23.50 -8.64 -13.48
C ILE A 21 -23.61 -10.01 -12.79
N SER A 22 -22.89 -10.20 -11.68
CA SER A 22 -22.63 -11.52 -11.13
C SER A 22 -23.69 -12.07 -10.17
N LYS A 23 -24.50 -11.23 -9.50
CA LYS A 23 -25.55 -11.69 -8.57
C LYS A 23 -26.69 -10.66 -8.42
N PRO A 24 -27.96 -11.02 -8.69
CA PRO A 24 -29.11 -10.13 -8.44
C PRO A 24 -29.58 -10.11 -6.97
N ASN A 25 -29.28 -11.15 -6.17
CA ASN A 25 -29.70 -11.26 -4.77
C ASN A 25 -28.49 -11.33 -3.81
N GLY A 26 -27.97 -10.16 -3.43
CA GLY A 26 -27.07 -10.01 -2.29
C GLY A 26 -25.59 -10.32 -2.54
N SER A 27 -24.74 -9.50 -1.93
CA SER A 27 -23.28 -9.56 -1.97
C SER A 27 -22.73 -10.53 -0.93
N ASN A 28 -23.10 -11.81 -0.98
CA ASN A 28 -22.52 -12.78 -0.04
C ASN A 28 -21.08 -13.09 -0.46
N PHE A 29 -20.12 -12.44 0.19
CA PHE A 29 -18.67 -12.64 0.05
C PHE A 29 -18.16 -13.87 0.79
N ILE A 30 -19.02 -14.55 1.54
CA ILE A 30 -18.66 -15.70 2.38
C ILE A 30 -19.47 -16.90 1.91
N VAL A 31 -18.79 -18.02 1.73
CA VAL A 31 -19.35 -19.33 1.39
C VAL A 31 -18.93 -20.33 2.45
N ASN A 32 -19.78 -21.31 2.71
CA ASN A 32 -19.56 -22.35 3.70
C ASN A 32 -19.93 -23.72 3.14
N THR A 33 -19.41 -24.77 3.77
CA THR A 33 -19.70 -26.16 3.45
C THR A 33 -19.72 -27.02 4.71
N ASP A 34 -20.49 -28.11 4.69
CA ASP A 34 -20.60 -29.08 5.79
C ASP A 34 -19.68 -30.30 5.60
N GLU A 35 -18.85 -30.29 4.57
CA GLU A 35 -17.89 -31.34 4.27
C GLU A 35 -16.93 -31.63 5.45
N PRO A 36 -16.52 -32.90 5.64
CA PRO A 36 -15.74 -33.34 6.79
C PRO A 36 -14.26 -32.93 6.68
N MET A 37 -14.00 -31.63 6.83
CA MET A 37 -12.66 -31.03 6.87
C MET A 37 -12.45 -30.22 8.16
N PRO A 38 -11.22 -29.79 8.51
CA PRO A 38 -11.01 -28.93 9.67
C PRO A 38 -11.82 -27.64 9.55
N LYS A 39 -12.34 -27.14 10.68
CA LYS A 39 -13.27 -26.00 10.75
C LYS A 39 -12.78 -24.77 9.97
N LEU A 40 -11.46 -24.54 9.96
CA LEU A 40 -10.83 -23.40 9.29
C LEU A 40 -10.99 -23.40 7.75
N TYR A 41 -11.19 -24.56 7.12
CA TYR A 41 -11.35 -24.69 5.67
C TYR A 41 -12.81 -24.74 5.22
N ARG A 42 -13.76 -24.97 6.14
CA ARG A 42 -15.20 -25.08 5.85
C ARG A 42 -15.85 -23.78 5.44
N THR A 43 -15.18 -22.65 5.66
CA THR A 43 -15.66 -21.32 5.29
C THR A 43 -14.59 -20.64 4.45
N ALA A 44 -15.00 -19.94 3.40
CA ALA A 44 -14.10 -19.17 2.59
C ALA A 44 -14.72 -17.84 2.18
N ARG A 45 -13.85 -16.83 2.03
CA ARG A 45 -14.22 -15.59 1.37
C ARG A 45 -14.00 -15.72 -0.13
N ILE A 46 -14.96 -15.22 -0.90
CA ILE A 46 -14.92 -15.20 -2.36
C ILE A 46 -15.18 -13.79 -2.88
N SER A 47 -14.67 -13.54 -4.07
CA SER A 47 -14.94 -12.32 -4.82
C SER A 47 -14.79 -12.59 -6.29
N THR A 48 -15.59 -11.96 -7.15
CA THR A 48 -15.48 -12.20 -8.59
C THR A 48 -14.28 -11.54 -9.24
N ARG A 49 -13.69 -10.52 -8.59
CA ARG A 49 -12.57 -9.76 -9.17
C ARG A 49 -11.38 -9.68 -8.25
N SER A 50 -11.55 -9.20 -7.02
CA SER A 50 -10.42 -9.01 -6.11
C SER A 50 -10.81 -9.27 -4.66
N LEU A 51 -9.88 -9.88 -3.92
CA LEU A 51 -9.80 -9.85 -2.46
C LEU A 51 -8.45 -9.28 -2.07
N ARG A 52 -8.43 -8.19 -1.30
CA ARG A 52 -7.21 -7.53 -0.85
C ARG A 52 -7.23 -7.37 0.66
N TYR A 53 -6.15 -7.75 1.31
CA TYR A 53 -5.98 -7.75 2.74
C TYR A 53 -4.78 -6.90 3.12
N TYR A 54 -4.97 -6.04 4.11
CA TYR A 54 -3.91 -5.24 4.71
C TYR A 54 -3.80 -5.62 6.18
N VAL A 55 -2.59 -5.98 6.61
CA VAL A 55 -2.24 -6.13 8.02
C VAL A 55 -1.43 -4.93 8.43
N VAL A 56 -1.95 -4.10 9.33
CA VAL A 56 -1.34 -2.83 9.72
C VAL A 56 -0.70 -2.93 11.11
N GLY A 57 0.28 -2.06 11.35
CA GLY A 57 0.99 -2.00 12.64
C GLY A 57 1.91 -3.19 12.90
N LEU A 58 2.37 -3.87 11.85
CA LEU A 58 3.42 -4.87 11.96
C LEU A 58 4.77 -4.19 12.26
N GLN A 59 5.65 -4.85 13.00
CA GLN A 59 7.04 -4.41 13.07
C GLN A 59 7.72 -4.70 11.74
N ASN A 60 8.68 -3.87 11.34
CA ASN A 60 9.47 -4.15 10.14
C ASN A 60 10.32 -5.41 10.36
N GLY A 61 10.34 -6.29 9.39
CA GLY A 61 11.02 -7.58 9.51
C GLY A 61 10.48 -8.62 8.56
N THR A 62 10.94 -9.86 8.76
CA THR A 62 10.55 -11.00 7.93
C THR A 62 9.39 -11.74 8.56
N TYR A 63 8.38 -12.02 7.74
CA TYR A 63 7.17 -12.72 8.14
C TYR A 63 6.94 -13.95 7.25
N LYS A 64 6.39 -14.98 7.88
CA LYS A 64 5.79 -16.12 7.21
C LYS A 64 4.31 -15.82 6.99
N VAL A 65 3.89 -15.75 5.74
CA VAL A 65 2.51 -15.57 5.30
C VAL A 65 2.00 -16.90 4.78
N GLU A 66 1.00 -17.46 5.46
CA GLU A 66 0.37 -18.71 5.09
C GLU A 66 -1.05 -18.44 4.61
N LEU A 67 -1.32 -18.79 3.35
CA LEU A 67 -2.62 -18.69 2.72
C LEU A 67 -3.25 -20.08 2.70
N LEU A 68 -4.43 -20.20 3.32
CA LEU A 68 -5.14 -21.46 3.47
C LEU A 68 -6.30 -21.48 2.49
N PHE A 69 -6.37 -22.55 1.71
CA PHE A 69 -7.34 -22.73 0.65
C PHE A 69 -8.07 -24.07 0.80
N ALA A 70 -9.34 -24.07 0.45
CA ALA A 70 -10.08 -25.26 0.05
C ALA A 70 -11.11 -24.82 -0.98
N GLU A 71 -11.09 -25.44 -2.17
CA GLU A 71 -12.15 -25.18 -3.14
C GLU A 71 -13.43 -25.88 -2.67
N ILE A 72 -14.37 -25.10 -2.16
CA ILE A 72 -15.63 -25.61 -1.60
C ILE A 72 -16.86 -25.24 -2.43
N VAL A 73 -16.67 -24.55 -3.57
CA VAL A 73 -17.77 -24.11 -4.44
C VAL A 73 -17.74 -24.81 -5.79
N MET A 74 -16.59 -24.88 -6.45
CA MET A 74 -16.41 -25.64 -7.69
C MET A 74 -15.97 -27.06 -7.35
N ASP A 75 -16.75 -28.06 -7.77
CA ASP A 75 -16.35 -29.45 -7.62
C ASP A 75 -15.46 -29.94 -8.78
N ASP A 76 -15.01 -31.18 -8.70
CA ASP A 76 -14.21 -31.88 -9.70
C ASP A 76 -14.90 -33.17 -10.19
N THR A 77 -16.23 -33.24 -10.05
CA THR A 77 -17.03 -34.40 -10.48
C THR A 77 -17.12 -34.48 -12.00
N PRO A 78 -17.42 -35.66 -12.59
CA PRO A 78 -17.66 -35.79 -14.03
C PRO A 78 -19.06 -35.25 -14.42
N SER A 79 -19.36 -34.01 -14.04
CA SER A 79 -20.61 -33.33 -14.31
C SER A 79 -20.35 -31.92 -14.85
N TRP A 80 -21.39 -31.21 -15.29
CA TRP A 80 -21.26 -29.82 -15.75
C TRP A 80 -20.64 -28.89 -14.69
N THR A 81 -20.97 -29.08 -13.42
CA THR A 81 -20.43 -28.25 -12.32
C THR A 81 -18.94 -28.51 -12.10
N GLY A 82 -18.49 -29.75 -12.34
CA GLY A 82 -17.09 -30.15 -12.23
C GLY A 82 -16.18 -29.68 -13.37
N LEU A 83 -16.73 -28.99 -14.38
CA LEU A 83 -15.95 -28.28 -15.40
C LEU A 83 -15.47 -26.90 -14.93
N GLY A 84 -15.96 -26.41 -13.79
CA GLY A 84 -15.56 -25.12 -13.22
C GLY A 84 -14.07 -25.08 -12.87
N ARG A 85 -13.37 -24.01 -13.27
CA ARG A 85 -11.97 -23.79 -12.90
C ARG A 85 -11.81 -22.43 -12.23
N ARG A 86 -11.40 -22.43 -10.96
CA ARG A 86 -11.02 -21.22 -10.24
C ARG A 86 -9.53 -20.96 -10.45
N ILE A 87 -9.23 -19.86 -11.14
CA ILE A 87 -7.86 -19.46 -11.46
C ILE A 87 -7.70 -17.98 -11.11
N PHE A 88 -6.69 -17.62 -10.31
CA PHE A 88 -6.40 -16.24 -9.94
C PHE A 88 -4.91 -16.04 -9.66
N ASN A 89 -4.46 -14.78 -9.69
CA ASN A 89 -3.10 -14.42 -9.31
C ASN A 89 -3.03 -14.10 -7.81
N ILE A 90 -1.88 -14.40 -7.20
CA ILE A 90 -1.57 -14.02 -5.83
C ILE A 90 -0.44 -12.99 -5.87
N TYR A 91 -0.69 -11.83 -5.29
CA TYR A 91 0.29 -10.80 -5.05
C TYR A 91 0.50 -10.62 -3.54
N ILE A 92 1.75 -10.43 -3.13
CA ILE A 92 2.09 -10.03 -1.77
C ILE A 92 3.10 -8.88 -1.86
N GLN A 93 2.86 -7.80 -1.11
CA GLN A 93 3.63 -6.55 -1.22
C GLN A 93 3.76 -6.05 -2.67
N ASN A 94 2.64 -6.06 -3.41
CA ASN A 94 2.57 -5.75 -4.84
C ASN A 94 3.41 -6.63 -5.79
N GLN A 95 4.10 -7.66 -5.28
CA GLN A 95 4.86 -8.60 -6.12
C GLN A 95 4.00 -9.80 -6.48
N LEU A 96 3.99 -10.18 -7.76
CA LEU A 96 3.31 -11.40 -8.23
C LEU A 96 4.08 -12.62 -7.71
N VAL A 97 3.54 -13.29 -6.70
CA VAL A 97 4.16 -14.49 -6.11
C VAL A 97 3.62 -15.78 -6.72
N GLU A 98 2.41 -15.74 -7.28
CA GLU A 98 1.80 -16.89 -7.96
C GLU A 98 0.93 -16.41 -9.12
N ARG A 99 1.20 -16.91 -10.32
CA ARG A 99 0.40 -16.64 -11.52
C ARG A 99 -0.54 -17.80 -11.78
N ASP A 100 -1.78 -17.50 -12.15
CA ASP A 100 -2.76 -18.50 -12.58
C ASP A 100 -2.93 -19.65 -11.56
N PHE A 101 -2.91 -19.32 -10.26
CA PHE A 101 -3.10 -20.28 -9.17
C PHE A 101 -4.45 -20.99 -9.29
N ASN A 102 -4.41 -22.31 -9.37
CA ASN A 102 -5.58 -23.18 -9.47
C ASN A 102 -5.69 -24.06 -8.23
N THR A 103 -6.62 -23.72 -7.35
CA THR A 103 -6.79 -24.39 -6.05
C THR A 103 -7.06 -25.88 -6.16
N ILE A 104 -7.90 -26.32 -7.12
CA ILE A 104 -8.22 -27.75 -7.30
C ILE A 104 -6.96 -28.51 -7.75
N ALA A 105 -6.20 -27.95 -8.70
CA ALA A 105 -4.99 -28.58 -9.20
C ALA A 105 -3.93 -28.74 -8.09
N GLU A 106 -3.73 -27.69 -7.31
CA GLU A 106 -2.77 -27.66 -6.19
C GLU A 106 -3.17 -28.60 -5.05
N ALA A 107 -4.45 -28.60 -4.66
CA ALA A 107 -4.99 -29.47 -3.62
C ALA A 107 -5.23 -30.91 -4.08
N LYS A 108 -5.00 -31.21 -5.37
CA LYS A 108 -5.29 -32.51 -6.01
C LYS A 108 -6.74 -32.95 -5.82
N GLY A 109 -7.66 -32.01 -5.96
CA GLY A 109 -9.11 -32.22 -5.92
C GLY A 109 -9.88 -31.11 -5.24
N SER A 110 -11.20 -31.10 -5.45
CA SER A 110 -12.11 -30.20 -4.73
C SER A 110 -12.26 -30.64 -3.27
N LYS A 111 -12.70 -29.72 -2.40
CA LYS A 111 -12.97 -29.96 -0.97
C LYS A 111 -11.79 -30.54 -0.19
N LYS A 112 -10.56 -30.24 -0.62
CA LYS A 112 -9.32 -30.64 0.04
C LYS A 112 -8.60 -29.41 0.62
N PRO A 113 -8.20 -29.45 1.90
CA PRO A 113 -7.33 -28.42 2.48
C PRO A 113 -5.99 -28.33 1.75
N TYR A 114 -5.54 -27.11 1.49
CA TYR A 114 -4.23 -26.83 0.90
C TYR A 114 -3.67 -25.51 1.44
N ASN A 115 -2.39 -25.52 1.82
CA ASN A 115 -1.70 -24.36 2.39
C ASN A 115 -0.55 -23.95 1.49
N LYS A 116 -0.42 -22.65 1.30
CA LYS A 116 0.71 -22.06 0.58
C LYS A 116 1.38 -21.03 1.45
N THR A 117 2.68 -21.20 1.64
CA THR A 117 3.48 -20.38 2.55
C THR A 117 4.49 -19.55 1.78
N TYR A 118 4.56 -18.27 2.11
CA TYR A 118 5.50 -17.30 1.55
C TYR A 118 6.29 -16.62 2.65
N LYS A 119 7.57 -16.38 2.39
CA LYS A 119 8.45 -15.60 3.25
C LYS A 119 8.59 -14.19 2.67
N ILE A 120 8.17 -13.19 3.44
CA ILE A 120 7.98 -11.82 2.94
C ILE A 120 8.62 -10.83 3.91
N ILE A 121 9.24 -9.78 3.37
CA ILE A 121 9.78 -8.67 4.14
C ILE A 121 8.73 -7.56 4.22
N VAL A 122 8.46 -7.08 5.43
CA VAL A 122 7.60 -5.92 5.71
C VAL A 122 8.49 -4.73 6.05
N ALA A 123 8.38 -3.65 5.27
CA ALA A 123 9.28 -2.48 5.38
C ALA A 123 8.58 -1.19 5.83
N ASN A 124 7.26 -1.13 5.75
CA ASN A 124 6.45 0.06 6.02
C ASN A 124 5.33 -0.22 7.04
N ASN A 125 5.56 -1.17 7.97
CA ASN A 125 4.60 -1.60 8.99
C ASN A 125 3.27 -2.15 8.46
N ILE A 126 3.14 -2.34 7.14
CA ILE A 126 1.94 -2.82 6.47
C ILE A 126 2.30 -4.02 5.61
N LEU A 127 1.53 -5.10 5.72
CA LEU A 127 1.56 -6.22 4.79
C LEU A 127 0.32 -6.16 3.89
N ASP A 128 0.54 -6.10 2.59
CA ASP A 128 -0.52 -6.18 1.57
C ASP A 128 -0.53 -7.57 0.91
N ILE A 129 -1.71 -8.19 0.85
CA ILE A 129 -1.96 -9.46 0.16
C ILE A 129 -3.13 -9.24 -0.78
N HIS A 130 -2.95 -9.50 -2.07
CA HIS A 130 -3.95 -9.25 -3.10
C HIS A 130 -4.14 -10.49 -3.97
N LEU A 131 -5.34 -11.06 -3.89
CA LEU A 131 -5.82 -12.16 -4.70
C LEU A 131 -6.66 -11.56 -5.84
N LEU A 132 -6.20 -11.70 -7.07
CA LEU A 132 -6.76 -11.00 -8.24
C LEU A 132 -7.19 -11.98 -9.33
N TRP A 133 -8.44 -11.89 -9.73
CA TRP A 133 -8.92 -12.55 -10.95
C TRP A 133 -8.51 -11.73 -12.18
N SER A 134 -7.62 -12.29 -12.98
CA SER A 134 -7.07 -11.68 -14.20
C SER A 134 -7.85 -12.03 -15.47
N GLY A 135 -9.04 -12.63 -15.34
CA GLY A 135 -9.87 -13.06 -16.47
C GLY A 135 -9.71 -14.52 -16.89
N ARG A 136 -8.88 -15.31 -16.19
CA ARG A 136 -8.66 -16.74 -16.47
C ARG A 136 -9.61 -17.65 -15.69
N GLY A 137 -9.78 -18.89 -16.16
CA GLY A 137 -10.68 -19.86 -15.56
C GLY A 137 -12.13 -19.66 -16.01
N THR A 138 -13.07 -20.17 -15.23
CA THR A 138 -14.48 -20.21 -15.61
C THR A 138 -15.26 -19.12 -14.89
N CYS A 139 -15.92 -18.24 -15.63
CA CYS A 139 -16.99 -17.43 -15.07
C CYS A 139 -18.30 -18.22 -15.17
N CYS A 140 -19.12 -18.20 -14.12
CA CYS A 140 -20.49 -18.71 -14.14
C CYS A 140 -20.72 -20.22 -13.97
N ILE A 141 -19.69 -21.03 -13.66
CA ILE A 141 -19.85 -22.41 -13.19
C ILE A 141 -19.37 -22.51 -11.73
N PRO A 142 -20.13 -23.13 -10.81
CA PRO A 142 -21.49 -23.67 -10.99
C PRO A 142 -22.57 -22.58 -11.10
N ALA A 143 -22.28 -21.34 -10.68
CA ALA A 143 -23.23 -20.24 -10.73
C ALA A 143 -22.55 -18.90 -11.07
N LYS A 144 -23.33 -17.92 -11.51
CA LYS A 144 -22.84 -16.54 -11.63
C LYS A 144 -22.42 -16.02 -10.26
N GLY A 145 -21.29 -15.32 -10.22
CA GLY A 145 -20.78 -14.74 -8.98
C GLY A 145 -19.96 -15.65 -8.08
N THR A 146 -19.75 -16.91 -8.46
CA THR A 146 -18.91 -17.84 -7.70
C THR A 146 -17.48 -17.93 -8.19
N TYR A 147 -17.12 -17.27 -9.31
CA TYR A 147 -15.78 -17.25 -9.88
C TYR A 147 -14.85 -16.25 -9.18
N GLY A 148 -13.60 -16.16 -9.61
CA GLY A 148 -12.58 -15.25 -9.04
C GLY A 148 -11.84 -15.83 -7.84
N PRO A 149 -11.10 -15.03 -7.05
CA PRO A 149 -10.35 -15.53 -5.90
C PRO A 149 -11.21 -16.13 -4.78
N LEU A 150 -10.64 -17.12 -4.10
CA LEU A 150 -11.18 -17.75 -2.89
C LEU A 150 -10.04 -17.89 -1.88
N VAL A 151 -10.30 -17.65 -0.59
CA VAL A 151 -9.37 -17.96 0.50
C VAL A 151 -10.14 -18.33 1.77
N SER A 152 -9.73 -19.39 2.44
CA SER A 152 -10.36 -19.85 3.69
C SER A 152 -9.84 -19.06 4.89
N ALA A 153 -8.51 -18.96 5.00
CA ALA A 153 -7.87 -18.20 6.07
C ALA A 153 -6.50 -17.66 5.64
N ILE A 154 -6.03 -16.65 6.37
CA ILE A 154 -4.70 -16.07 6.21
C ILE A 154 -4.07 -16.05 7.59
N ASN A 155 -2.87 -16.59 7.69
CA ASN A 155 -2.05 -16.55 8.90
C ASN A 155 -0.75 -15.80 8.62
N VAL A 156 -0.36 -14.91 9.54
CA VAL A 156 0.83 -14.08 9.42
C VAL A 156 1.59 -14.17 10.73
N THR A 157 2.78 -14.77 10.69
CA THR A 157 3.63 -14.95 11.86
C THR A 157 5.00 -14.32 11.61
N PRO A 158 5.59 -13.58 12.57
CA PRO A 158 6.97 -13.16 12.46
C PRO A 158 7.88 -14.40 12.37
N GLU A 159 8.98 -14.30 11.62
CA GLU A 159 10.00 -15.33 11.64
C GLU A 159 10.98 -15.03 12.78
N ASP A 160 11.26 -16.02 13.63
CA ASP A 160 11.98 -15.86 14.91
C ASP A 160 13.42 -15.32 14.79
N HIS A 161 13.91 -15.11 13.57
CA HIS A 161 15.06 -14.25 13.32
C HIS A 161 14.61 -12.78 13.28
N PHE A 162 14.28 -12.26 14.46
CA PHE A 162 14.58 -10.86 14.72
C PHE A 162 16.11 -10.73 14.71
N THR A 163 16.71 -10.61 13.52
CA THR A 163 17.80 -9.64 13.45
C THR A 163 17.10 -8.32 13.69
N PRO A 164 17.26 -7.67 14.86
CA PRO A 164 16.95 -6.27 14.92
C PRO A 164 17.80 -5.67 13.80
N SER A 165 17.14 -5.29 12.70
CA SER A 165 17.71 -4.28 11.84
C SER A 165 18.06 -3.17 12.83
N PRO A 166 19.34 -2.75 12.93
CA PRO A 166 19.68 -1.71 13.87
C PRO A 166 18.76 -0.56 13.53
N THR A 167 17.78 -0.33 14.39
CA THR A 167 17.15 0.96 14.56
C THR A 167 18.31 1.85 14.96
N SER A 168 19.04 2.31 13.95
CA SER A 168 19.71 3.59 14.01
C SER A 168 18.59 4.55 14.34
N SER A 169 18.52 4.86 15.63
CA SER A 169 17.75 5.94 16.22
C SER A 169 18.26 7.30 15.74
N SER A 170 18.67 7.42 14.47
CA SER A 170 19.16 8.66 13.87
C SER A 170 18.05 9.49 13.23
N HIS A 171 16.78 9.03 13.26
CA HIS A 171 15.69 9.82 12.70
C HIS A 171 15.34 11.07 13.54
N ASN A 172 15.74 11.10 14.82
CA ASN A 172 15.69 12.31 15.63
C ASN A 172 16.87 13.25 15.34
N GLU A 173 18.07 12.71 15.08
CA GLU A 173 19.25 13.50 14.72
C GLU A 173 19.16 14.11 13.31
N ARG A 174 18.60 13.38 12.34
CA ARG A 174 18.42 13.87 10.97
C ARG A 174 17.35 14.96 10.88
N ARG A 175 16.27 14.88 11.68
CA ARG A 175 15.27 15.95 11.79
C ARG A 175 15.82 17.17 12.52
N ALA A 176 16.59 16.98 13.60
CA ALA A 176 17.29 18.07 14.27
C ALA A 176 18.28 18.77 13.31
N GLY A 177 19.07 18.00 12.54
CA GLY A 177 20.01 18.54 11.56
C GLY A 177 19.34 19.32 10.41
N ILE A 178 18.20 18.85 9.91
CA ILE A 178 17.43 19.58 8.87
C ILE A 178 16.83 20.87 9.44
N ILE A 179 16.31 20.86 10.67
CA ILE A 179 15.71 22.04 11.31
C ILE A 179 16.79 23.10 11.62
N VAL A 180 17.95 22.69 12.14
CA VAL A 180 19.08 23.59 12.40
C VAL A 180 19.64 24.15 11.09
N GLY A 181 19.72 23.34 10.02
CA GLY A 181 20.16 23.78 8.70
C GLY A 181 19.25 24.84 8.07
N ILE A 182 17.93 24.68 8.17
CA ILE A 182 16.96 25.67 7.64
C ILE A 182 17.04 26.98 8.43
N ALA A 183 17.09 26.91 9.77
CA ALA A 183 17.18 28.11 10.61
C ALA A 183 18.48 28.91 10.36
N ALA A 184 19.62 28.23 10.24
CA ALA A 184 20.89 28.87 9.91
C ALA A 184 20.89 29.47 8.49
N GLY A 185 20.30 28.77 7.52
CA GLY A 185 20.17 29.26 6.14
C GLY A 185 19.33 30.53 6.03
N CYS A 186 18.18 30.58 6.73
CA CYS A 186 17.33 31.77 6.76
C CYS A 186 18.04 32.98 7.40
N ALA A 187 18.77 32.78 8.52
CA ALA A 187 19.50 33.86 9.17
C ALA A 187 20.61 34.44 8.27
N ALA A 188 21.38 33.58 7.60
CA ALA A 188 22.42 34.02 6.66
C ALA A 188 21.84 34.79 5.47
N ALA A 189 20.72 34.32 4.90
CA ALA A 189 20.06 35.00 3.79
C ALA A 189 19.56 36.41 4.17
N VAL A 190 19.00 36.59 5.37
CA VAL A 190 18.55 37.90 5.88
C VAL A 190 19.73 38.87 6.06
N ILE A 191 20.87 38.38 6.59
CA ILE A 191 22.07 39.21 6.77
C ILE A 191 22.64 39.65 5.41
N ILE A 192 22.70 38.72 4.43
CA ILE A 192 23.21 39.02 3.09
C ILE A 192 22.30 40.03 2.38
N LEU A 193 20.97 39.83 2.42
CA LEU A 193 20.01 40.75 1.80
C LEU A 193 20.06 42.14 2.45
N SER A 194 20.13 42.21 3.79
CA SER A 194 20.28 43.46 4.52
C SER A 194 21.56 44.21 4.12
N SER A 195 22.68 43.49 3.98
CA SER A 195 23.96 44.05 3.56
C SER A 195 23.91 44.60 2.13
N ILE A 196 23.27 43.88 1.20
CA ILE A 196 23.08 44.34 -0.18
C ILE A 196 22.23 45.62 -0.23
N VAL A 197 21.13 45.66 0.52
CA VAL A 197 20.26 46.85 0.59
C VAL A 197 21.02 48.03 1.21
N TYR A 198 21.79 47.80 2.27
CA TYR A 198 22.59 48.83 2.92
C TYR A 198 23.66 49.41 1.98
N LEU A 199 24.37 48.56 1.24
CA LEU A 199 25.35 48.99 0.24
C LEU A 199 24.69 49.77 -0.91
N HIS A 200 23.53 49.32 -1.37
CA HIS A 200 22.76 50.01 -2.40
C HIS A 200 22.28 51.39 -1.91
N LEU A 201 21.84 51.49 -0.66
CA LEU A 201 21.43 52.75 -0.05
C LEU A 201 22.60 53.74 0.05
N ILE A 202 23.76 53.28 0.55
CA ILE A 202 24.99 54.10 0.61
C ILE A 202 25.39 54.58 -0.78
N TRP A 203 25.41 53.69 -1.76
CA TRP A 203 25.78 54.06 -3.13
C TRP A 203 24.82 55.11 -3.72
N THR A 204 23.52 54.96 -3.45
CA THR A 204 22.49 55.92 -3.89
C THR A 204 22.66 57.27 -3.21
N VAL A 205 22.91 57.30 -1.90
CA VAL A 205 23.15 58.52 -1.13
C VAL A 205 24.44 59.20 -1.58
N PHE A 206 25.52 58.45 -1.78
CA PHE A 206 26.79 59.00 -2.27
C PHE A 206 26.63 59.63 -3.66
N LYS A 207 25.93 58.96 -4.57
CA LYS A 207 25.59 59.49 -5.90
C LYS A 207 24.72 60.74 -5.79
N TYR A 208 23.74 60.75 -4.88
CA TYR A 208 22.89 61.91 -4.64
C TYR A 208 23.66 63.10 -4.09
N ILE A 209 24.58 62.90 -3.15
CA ILE A 209 25.47 63.93 -2.61
C ILE A 209 26.38 64.49 -3.70
N GLN A 210 26.97 63.65 -4.55
CA GLN A 210 27.79 64.14 -5.69
C GLN A 210 26.97 64.99 -6.67
N ILE A 211 25.73 64.59 -6.96
CA ILE A 211 24.83 65.38 -7.81
C ILE A 211 24.47 66.71 -7.15
N LEU A 212 24.18 66.73 -5.85
CA LEU A 212 23.89 67.96 -5.11
C LEU A 212 25.10 68.89 -5.07
N GLN A 213 26.30 68.37 -4.82
CA GLN A 213 27.54 69.15 -4.84
C GLN A 213 27.76 69.80 -6.21
N SER A 214 27.57 69.02 -7.30
CA SER A 214 27.67 69.55 -8.67
C SER A 214 26.65 70.65 -8.99
N LYS A 215 25.48 70.65 -8.32
CA LYS A 215 24.46 71.70 -8.45
C LYS A 215 24.76 72.93 -7.61
N VAL A 216 25.38 72.77 -6.44
CA VAL A 216 25.83 73.88 -5.58
C VAL A 216 26.99 74.63 -6.24
N ASP A 217 27.94 73.91 -6.86
CA ASP A 217 29.06 74.51 -7.61
C ASP A 217 28.60 75.23 -8.90
N MET A 218 27.36 75.01 -9.35
CA MET A 218 26.75 75.68 -10.51
C MET A 218 25.87 76.89 -10.13
N LEU A 219 25.71 77.22 -8.83
CA LEU A 219 25.06 78.47 -8.42
C LEU A 219 26.07 79.61 -8.58
N PRO A 220 25.82 80.60 -9.47
CA PRO A 220 26.74 81.72 -9.64
C PRO A 220 26.82 82.53 -8.36
N LEU A 221 28.04 82.83 -7.93
CA LEU A 221 28.36 83.86 -6.93
C LEU A 221 27.88 85.22 -7.45
N CYS A 222 26.58 85.52 -7.30
CA CYS A 222 26.07 86.88 -7.42
C CYS A 222 26.44 87.64 -6.14
N CYS A 223 27.62 88.25 -6.16
CA CYS A 223 28.05 89.25 -5.20
C CYS A 223 28.58 90.47 -5.98
N SER A 224 27.73 91.48 -6.15
CA SER A 224 28.01 92.94 -6.12
C SER A 224 26.80 93.69 -6.65
#